data_AF-A4CBG2-F1
#
_entry.id   AF-A4CBG2-F1
#
_cell.length_a   1.000
_cell.length_b   1.000
_cell.length_c   1.000
_cell.angle_alpha   90.00
_cell.angle_beta   90.00
_cell.angle_gamma   90.00
#
_symmetry.space_group_name_H-M   'P 1'
#
loop_
_entity.id
_entity.type
_entity.pdbx_description
1 polymer ?
#
loop_
_entity_poly.entity_id
_entity_poly.type
_entity_poly.pdbx_seq_one_letter_code
_entity_poly.pdbx_strand_id
1 'polypeptide(L)'
;MKVILVTDIFGHTTHLNEWVIRLSALGAKCHIISPYEYPSPEFEHDQLAYEYYTAQGGHDVYRQRLLDQTQLLQRADLIIGFSAGASALWHFCSQTFANALPKTVLFYPSHIRNQLTLTPKLPTEIIFASHEPHFSVDEVMASLAHQQNDKLTLTKSAYLHGVINPASQNYNLQAAELFFNFIAQKIIQRD
;
A
#
# COMPACT_ATOMS: atom_id res chain seq x y z
N MET A 1 10.63 8.50 13.14
CA MET A 1 9.43 8.49 12.28
C MET A 1 8.64 7.22 12.55
N LYS A 2 7.33 7.29 12.80
CA LYS A 2 6.44 6.13 12.88
C LYS A 2 5.96 5.77 11.48
N VAL A 3 6.28 4.56 11.04
CA VAL A 3 5.95 4.06 9.70
C VAL A 3 5.01 2.87 9.85
N ILE A 4 3.91 2.87 9.11
CA ILE A 4 3.01 1.72 9.06
C ILE A 4 3.08 1.11 7.66
N LEU A 5 3.34 -0.19 7.59
CA LEU A 5 3.33 -0.98 6.36
C LEU A 5 2.04 -1.80 6.33
N VAL A 6 1.19 -1.56 5.35
CA VAL A 6 -0.08 -2.26 5.15
C VAL A 6 0.10 -3.23 3.99
N THR A 7 0.14 -4.53 4.31
CA THR A 7 0.62 -5.55 3.38
C THR A 7 -0.36 -5.83 2.25
N ASP A 8 0.13 -6.51 1.23
CA ASP A 8 -0.72 -7.17 0.24
C ASP A 8 -1.36 -8.46 0.81
N ILE A 9 -1.91 -9.28 -0.08
CA ILE A 9 -2.59 -10.54 0.23
C ILE A 9 -1.67 -11.65 0.77
N PHE A 10 -0.34 -11.48 0.73
CA PHE A 10 0.60 -12.44 1.31
C PHE A 10 0.82 -12.20 2.80
N GLY A 11 0.33 -11.07 3.33
CA GLY A 11 0.45 -10.76 4.74
C GLY A 11 1.87 -10.40 5.16
N HIS A 12 2.21 -10.77 6.39
CA HIS A 12 3.51 -10.50 6.99
C HIS A 12 4.56 -11.50 6.48
N THR A 13 5.33 -11.10 5.46
CA THR A 13 6.38 -11.94 4.86
C THR A 13 7.77 -11.70 5.43
N THR A 14 8.68 -12.67 5.23
CA THR A 14 10.11 -12.53 5.56
C THR A 14 10.76 -11.36 4.82
N HIS A 15 10.43 -11.14 3.55
CA HIS A 15 10.96 -10.01 2.79
C HIS A 15 10.53 -8.66 3.38
N LEU A 16 9.29 -8.54 3.85
CA LEU A 16 8.83 -7.33 4.51
C LEU A 16 9.50 -7.13 5.87
N ASN A 17 9.84 -8.21 6.58
CA ASN A 17 10.67 -8.13 7.80
C ASN A 17 12.06 -7.55 7.53
N GLU A 18 12.71 -7.95 6.43
CA GLU A 18 13.99 -7.37 6.03
C GLU A 18 13.86 -5.87 5.77
N TRP A 19 12.78 -5.43 5.12
CA TRP A 19 12.48 -4.01 4.95
C TRP A 19 12.32 -3.32 6.31
N VAL A 20 11.53 -3.87 7.23
CA VAL A 20 11.37 -3.31 8.58
C VAL A 20 12.70 -3.15 9.30
N ILE A 21 13.59 -4.14 9.24
CA ILE A 21 14.93 -4.07 9.85
C ILE A 21 15.73 -2.92 9.25
N ARG A 22 15.78 -2.83 7.91
CA ARG A 22 16.53 -1.80 7.19
C ARG A 22 15.97 -0.40 7.43
N LEU A 23 14.64 -0.22 7.44
CA LEU A 23 13.99 1.06 7.76
C LEU A 23 14.23 1.45 9.23
N SER A 24 14.24 0.47 10.13
CA SER A 24 14.54 0.70 11.55
C SER A 24 15.98 1.16 11.77
N ALA A 25 16.93 0.65 10.99
CA ALA A 25 18.31 1.12 10.98
C ALA A 25 18.44 2.59 10.54
N LEU A 26 17.45 3.11 9.79
CA LEU A 26 17.33 4.54 9.44
C LEU A 26 16.56 5.36 10.49
N GLY A 27 16.20 4.78 11.64
CA GLY A 27 15.50 5.45 12.72
C GLY A 27 13.97 5.49 12.58
N ALA A 28 13.39 4.65 11.73
CA ALA A 28 11.95 4.43 11.70
C ALA A 28 11.50 3.50 12.84
N LYS A 29 10.28 3.71 13.33
CA LYS A 29 9.56 2.78 14.20
C LYS A 29 8.45 2.17 13.34
N CYS A 30 8.68 0.97 12.84
CA CYS A 30 7.78 0.31 11.90
C CYS A 30 6.70 -0.50 12.63
N HIS A 31 5.50 -0.52 12.07
CA HIS A 31 4.41 -1.42 12.43
C HIS A 31 3.83 -2.04 11.15
N ILE A 32 3.45 -3.32 11.19
CA ILE A 32 2.86 -4.01 10.04
C ILE A 32 1.38 -4.26 10.34
N ILE A 33 0.51 -3.94 9.38
CA ILE A 33 -0.88 -4.36 9.36
C ILE A 33 -1.07 -5.30 8.17
N SER A 34 -1.49 -6.53 8.46
CA SER A 34 -1.76 -7.60 7.50
C SER A 34 -3.27 -7.87 7.44
N PRO A 35 -3.80 -8.46 6.34
CA PRO A 35 -5.16 -9.00 6.33
C PRO A 35 -5.35 -10.17 7.31
N TYR A 36 -4.26 -10.74 7.83
CA TYR A 36 -4.27 -11.91 8.71
C TYR A 36 -3.71 -11.59 10.10
N GLU A 37 -4.01 -12.47 11.06
CA GLU A 37 -3.28 -12.50 12.33
C GLU A 37 -1.82 -12.92 12.10
N TYR A 38 -0.97 -12.61 13.09
CA TYR A 38 0.42 -13.06 13.09
C TYR A 38 0.55 -14.42 13.79
N PRO A 39 1.32 -15.39 13.24
CA PRO A 39 2.04 -15.32 11.96
C PRO A 39 1.10 -15.41 10.76
N SER A 40 1.45 -14.73 9.67
CA SER A 40 0.71 -14.85 8.41
C SER A 40 0.98 -16.19 7.73
N PRO A 41 0.03 -16.72 6.93
CA PRO A 41 0.27 -17.93 6.14
C PRO A 41 1.34 -17.68 5.08
N GLU A 42 2.07 -18.73 4.72
CA GLU A 42 3.02 -18.72 3.60
C GLU A 42 2.33 -19.25 2.34
N PHE A 43 2.63 -18.63 1.20
CA PHE A 43 2.06 -18.99 -0.08
C PHE A 43 3.18 -19.17 -1.11
N GLU A 44 3.06 -20.20 -1.94
CA GLU A 44 4.03 -20.47 -3.01
C GLU A 44 3.88 -19.51 -4.19
N HIS A 45 2.66 -19.04 -4.46
CA HIS A 45 2.36 -18.14 -5.58
C HIS A 45 1.06 -17.35 -5.36
N ASP A 46 0.85 -16.32 -6.19
CA ASP A 46 -0.27 -15.37 -6.10
C ASP A 46 -1.65 -16.02 -6.01
N GLN A 47 -1.89 -17.08 -6.79
CA GLN A 47 -3.21 -17.74 -6.83
C GLN A 47 -3.62 -18.31 -5.47
N LEU A 48 -2.72 -18.99 -4.74
CA LEU A 48 -3.03 -19.53 -3.40
C LEU A 48 -3.25 -18.43 -2.38
N ALA A 49 -2.44 -17.36 -2.45
CA ALA A 49 -2.61 -16.19 -1.59
C ALA A 49 -3.98 -15.52 -1.84
N TYR A 50 -4.40 -15.42 -3.10
CA TYR A 50 -5.67 -14.80 -3.48
C TYR A 50 -6.88 -15.64 -3.07
N GLU A 51 -6.83 -16.96 -3.26
CA GLU A 51 -7.85 -17.89 -2.82
C GLU A 51 -8.03 -17.83 -1.30
N TYR A 52 -6.94 -17.87 -0.55
CA TYR A 52 -6.97 -17.74 0.91
C TYR A 52 -7.53 -16.38 1.35
N TYR A 53 -7.01 -15.29 0.80
CA TYR A 53 -7.48 -13.94 1.08
C TYR A 53 -8.99 -13.80 0.87
N THR A 54 -9.50 -14.32 -0.24
CA THR A 54 -10.92 -14.27 -0.58
C THR A 54 -11.75 -15.13 0.37
N ALA A 55 -11.26 -16.32 0.73
CA ALA A 55 -11.91 -17.19 1.72
C ALA A 55 -12.00 -16.57 3.13
N GLN A 56 -11.06 -15.68 3.49
CA GLN A 56 -11.11 -14.90 4.73
C GLN A 56 -12.03 -13.66 4.66
N GLY A 57 -12.88 -13.56 3.63
CA GLY A 57 -13.78 -12.43 3.42
C GLY A 57 -13.18 -11.26 2.63
N GLY A 58 -11.94 -11.42 2.16
CA GLY A 58 -11.32 -10.56 1.16
C GLY A 58 -11.28 -9.08 1.54
N HIS A 59 -11.58 -8.24 0.55
CA HIS A 59 -11.30 -6.81 0.63
C HIS A 59 -12.15 -6.05 1.63
N ASP A 60 -13.41 -6.42 1.81
CA ASP A 60 -14.28 -5.76 2.77
C ASP A 60 -13.82 -6.03 4.21
N VAL A 61 -13.43 -7.26 4.52
CA VAL A 61 -12.86 -7.61 5.83
C VAL A 61 -11.55 -6.89 6.06
N TYR A 62 -10.66 -6.84 5.05
CA TYR A 62 -9.39 -6.15 5.21
C TYR A 62 -9.57 -4.64 5.41
N ARG A 63 -10.49 -4.01 4.67
CA ARG A 63 -10.87 -2.60 4.88
C ARG A 63 -11.41 -2.39 6.29
N GLN A 64 -12.28 -3.26 6.79
CA GLN A 64 -12.82 -3.14 8.13
C GLN A 64 -11.72 -3.25 9.20
N ARG A 65 -10.78 -4.20 9.04
CA ARG A 65 -9.62 -4.35 9.93
C ARG A 65 -8.77 -3.07 9.99
N LEU A 66 -8.61 -2.35 8.88
CA LEU A 66 -7.92 -1.05 8.88
C LEU A 66 -8.73 0.04 9.58
N LEU A 67 -10.06 0.06 9.39
CA LEU A 67 -10.94 1.00 10.09
C LEU A 67 -10.87 0.82 11.60
N ASP A 68 -10.82 -0.43 12.09
CA ASP A 68 -10.67 -0.73 13.52
C ASP A 68 -9.32 -0.24 14.08
N GLN A 69 -8.32 -0.06 13.20
CA GLN A 69 -7.00 0.48 13.54
C GLN A 69 -6.82 1.97 13.21
N THR A 70 -7.90 2.70 12.96
CA THR A 70 -7.86 4.13 12.56
C THR A 70 -7.04 4.99 13.52
N GLN A 71 -7.14 4.78 14.84
CA GLN A 71 -6.36 5.54 15.82
C GLN A 71 -4.85 5.32 15.70
N LEU A 72 -4.43 4.10 15.33
CA LEU A 72 -3.04 3.77 15.08
C LEU A 72 -2.55 4.45 13.79
N LEU A 73 -3.35 4.35 12.72
CA LEU A 73 -3.07 4.96 11.42
C LEU A 73 -2.91 6.49 11.54
N GLN A 74 -3.80 7.17 12.27
CA GLN A 74 -3.72 8.62 12.50
C GLN A 74 -2.46 9.07 13.25
N ARG A 75 -1.81 8.17 14.00
CA ARG A 75 -0.60 8.48 14.78
C ARG A 75 0.70 8.19 14.01
N ALA A 76 0.60 7.71 12.77
CA ALA A 76 1.74 7.49 11.91
C ALA A 76 2.24 8.81 11.29
N ASP A 77 3.52 8.84 10.94
CA ASP A 77 4.08 9.92 10.12
C ASP A 77 3.98 9.54 8.62
N LEU A 78 4.12 8.24 8.32
CA LEU A 78 4.05 7.66 6.97
C LEU A 78 3.30 6.32 7.01
N ILE A 79 2.35 6.13 6.10
CA ILE A 79 1.70 4.84 5.86
C ILE A 79 2.00 4.40 4.44
N ILE A 80 2.42 3.15 4.26
CA ILE A 80 2.71 2.58 2.95
C ILE A 80 1.82 1.36 2.77
N GLY A 81 1.01 1.36 1.71
CA GLY A 81 0.18 0.22 1.34
C GLY A 81 0.71 -0.48 0.11
N PHE A 82 0.55 -1.80 0.06
CA PHE A 82 0.87 -2.63 -1.10
C PHE A 82 -0.37 -3.36 -1.62
N SER A 83 -0.65 -3.29 -2.93
CA SER A 83 -1.76 -4.01 -3.61
C SER A 83 -3.10 -3.91 -2.87
N ALA A 84 -3.60 -5.02 -2.29
CA ALA A 84 -4.84 -5.07 -1.54
C ALA A 84 -4.83 -4.13 -0.33
N GLY A 85 -3.71 -4.01 0.39
CA GLY A 85 -3.55 -3.08 1.50
C GLY A 85 -3.58 -1.63 1.04
N ALA A 86 -2.93 -1.32 -0.08
CA ALA A 86 -2.98 -0.01 -0.71
C ALA A 86 -4.40 0.38 -1.11
N SER A 87 -5.13 -0.56 -1.69
CA SER A 87 -6.53 -0.36 -2.07
C SER A 87 -7.43 -0.15 -0.85
N ALA A 88 -7.17 -0.87 0.25
CA ALA A 88 -7.99 -0.78 1.47
C ALA A 88 -7.74 0.56 2.20
N LEU A 89 -6.50 1.06 2.15
CA LEU A 89 -6.13 2.39 2.63
C LEU A 89 -6.79 3.52 1.86
N TRP A 90 -7.18 3.33 0.59
CA TRP A 90 -7.79 4.39 -0.20
C TRP A 90 -9.02 5.01 0.49
N HIS A 91 -9.84 4.15 1.11
CA HIS A 91 -10.98 4.62 1.89
C HIS A 91 -10.53 5.44 3.11
N PHE A 92 -9.53 4.99 3.86
CA PHE A 92 -8.94 5.74 4.97
C PHE A 92 -8.41 7.11 4.49
N CYS A 93 -7.73 7.15 3.34
CA CYS A 93 -7.21 8.38 2.75
C CYS A 93 -8.31 9.40 2.46
N SER A 94 -9.54 8.96 2.16
CA SER A 94 -10.69 9.82 1.88
C SER A 94 -11.42 10.36 3.11
N GLN A 95 -11.11 9.85 4.31
CA GLN A 95 -11.74 10.28 5.55
C GLN A 95 -11.19 11.62 6.05
N THR A 96 -12.02 12.37 6.78
CA THR A 96 -11.62 13.62 7.42
C THR A 96 -11.25 13.38 8.88
N PHE A 97 -10.15 13.98 9.32
CA PHE A 97 -9.60 13.80 10.65
C PHE A 97 -9.19 15.16 11.24
N ALA A 98 -9.13 15.28 12.57
CA ALA A 98 -8.97 16.56 13.25
C ALA A 98 -7.53 17.08 13.36
N ASN A 99 -6.51 16.24 13.13
CA ASN A 99 -5.11 16.54 13.42
C ASN A 99 -4.24 16.50 12.15
N ALA A 100 -2.95 16.86 12.28
CA ALA A 100 -1.96 16.61 11.24
C ALA A 100 -1.95 15.11 10.87
N LEU A 101 -1.97 14.81 9.57
CA LEU A 101 -2.19 13.46 9.06
C LEU A 101 -0.94 12.86 8.43
N PRO A 102 -0.81 11.52 8.48
CA PRO A 102 0.28 10.83 7.82
C PRO A 102 0.32 11.15 6.32
N LYS A 103 1.53 11.19 5.77
CA LYS A 103 1.73 11.01 4.33
C LYS A 103 1.42 9.55 4.00
N THR A 104 0.84 9.29 2.83
CA THR A 104 0.53 7.92 2.39
C THR A 104 1.13 7.63 1.03
N VAL A 105 1.66 6.42 0.88
CA VAL A 105 2.18 5.90 -0.39
C VAL A 105 1.45 4.60 -0.71
N LEU A 106 0.78 4.54 -1.86
CA LEU A 106 -0.06 3.42 -2.27
C LEU A 106 0.54 2.76 -3.51
N PHE A 107 1.09 1.57 -3.35
CA PHE A 107 1.67 0.79 -4.45
C PHE A 107 0.62 -0.08 -5.13
N TYR A 108 0.47 0.12 -6.45
CA TYR A 108 -0.37 -0.63 -7.38
C TYR A 108 -1.76 -1.02 -6.81
N PRO A 109 -2.58 -0.04 -6.34
CA PRO A 109 -3.84 -0.31 -5.67
C PRO A 109 -4.98 -0.60 -6.67
N SER A 110 -5.03 -1.79 -7.26
CA SER A 110 -5.93 -2.09 -8.38
C SER A 110 -7.42 -1.88 -8.08
N HIS A 111 -7.87 -2.06 -6.82
CA HIS A 111 -9.30 -1.96 -6.47
C HIS A 111 -9.82 -0.52 -6.39
N ILE A 112 -8.96 0.51 -6.46
CA ILE A 112 -9.42 1.92 -6.45
C ILE A 112 -10.28 2.25 -7.68
N ARG A 113 -10.16 1.47 -8.76
CA ARG A 113 -11.00 1.60 -9.97
C ARG A 113 -12.50 1.55 -9.67
N ASN A 114 -12.90 0.94 -8.55
CA ASN A 114 -14.29 0.83 -8.12
C ASN A 114 -14.72 1.98 -7.19
N GLN A 115 -13.81 2.89 -6.85
CA GLN A 115 -13.99 3.94 -5.85
C GLN A 115 -13.40 5.28 -6.31
N LEU A 116 -13.50 5.56 -7.62
CA LEU A 116 -12.95 6.76 -8.26
C LEU A 116 -13.68 8.05 -7.89
N THR A 117 -14.81 7.96 -7.18
CA THR A 117 -15.51 9.12 -6.62
C THR A 117 -14.95 9.57 -5.28
N LEU A 118 -14.13 8.73 -4.63
CA LEU A 118 -13.45 9.12 -3.40
C LEU A 118 -12.28 10.06 -3.72
N THR A 119 -12.06 11.01 -2.82
CA THR A 119 -11.02 12.03 -2.95
C THR A 119 -10.21 12.08 -1.65
N PRO A 120 -8.88 11.90 -1.70
CA PRO A 120 -8.06 11.83 -0.50
C PRO A 120 -8.03 13.19 0.21
N LYS A 121 -8.12 13.15 1.53
CA LYS A 121 -8.08 14.33 2.41
C LYS A 121 -6.73 14.49 3.10
N LEU A 122 -5.82 13.54 2.90
CA LEU A 122 -4.42 13.55 3.34
C LEU A 122 -3.45 13.40 2.16
N PRO A 123 -2.19 13.87 2.29
CA PRO A 123 -1.18 13.71 1.25
C PRO A 123 -1.04 12.24 0.86
N THR A 124 -1.34 11.94 -0.39
CA THR A 124 -1.43 10.58 -0.94
C THR A 124 -0.68 10.51 -2.26
N GLU A 125 0.33 9.65 -2.31
CA GLU A 125 1.07 9.34 -3.52
C GLU A 125 0.70 7.93 -3.97
N ILE A 126 0.19 7.80 -5.21
CA ILE A 126 -0.16 6.52 -5.79
C ILE A 126 0.86 6.17 -6.87
N ILE A 127 1.44 4.98 -6.77
CA ILE A 127 2.37 4.43 -7.75
C ILE A 127 1.67 3.26 -8.43
N PHE A 128 1.15 3.48 -9.64
CA PHE A 128 0.48 2.45 -10.42
C PHE A 128 1.48 1.47 -11.05
N ALA A 129 1.00 0.24 -11.27
CA ALA A 129 1.67 -0.69 -12.18
C ALA A 129 1.65 -0.14 -13.62
N SER A 130 2.57 -0.60 -14.45
CA SER A 130 2.61 -0.26 -15.87
C SER A 130 1.38 -0.76 -16.63
N HIS A 131 0.84 -1.90 -16.22
CA HIS A 131 -0.32 -2.54 -16.84
C HIS A 131 -1.10 -3.39 -15.83
N GLU A 132 -2.40 -3.50 -16.06
CA GLU A 132 -3.34 -4.37 -15.35
C GLU A 132 -4.20 -5.10 -16.39
N PRO A 133 -4.37 -6.43 -16.30
CA PRO A 133 -5.03 -7.21 -17.36
C PRO A 133 -6.54 -6.93 -17.49
N HIS A 134 -7.16 -6.42 -16.42
CA HIS A 134 -8.62 -6.31 -16.33
C HIS A 134 -9.14 -4.88 -16.52
N PHE A 135 -8.27 -3.87 -16.59
CA PHE A 135 -8.68 -2.47 -16.76
C PHE A 135 -7.53 -1.59 -17.25
N SER A 136 -7.88 -0.43 -17.81
CA SER A 136 -6.90 0.58 -18.21
C SER A 136 -6.41 1.37 -17.00
N VAL A 137 -5.12 1.22 -16.68
CA VAL A 137 -4.44 2.05 -15.67
C VAL A 137 -4.52 3.54 -16.05
N ASP A 138 -4.38 3.87 -17.33
CA ASP A 138 -4.37 5.26 -17.80
C ASP A 138 -5.74 5.92 -17.65
N GLU A 139 -6.83 5.19 -17.86
CA GLU A 139 -8.20 5.70 -17.64
C GLU A 139 -8.46 5.96 -16.15
N VAL A 140 -8.00 5.05 -15.27
CA VAL A 140 -8.09 5.23 -13.82
C VAL A 140 -7.30 6.46 -13.38
N MET A 141 -6.06 6.60 -13.85
CA MET A 141 -5.22 7.75 -13.55
C MET A 141 -5.83 9.05 -14.05
N ALA A 142 -6.37 9.08 -15.28
CA ALA A 142 -7.05 10.24 -15.84
C ALA A 142 -8.27 10.63 -14.98
N SER A 143 -9.10 9.66 -14.61
CA SER A 143 -10.28 9.88 -13.75
C SER A 143 -9.91 10.51 -12.40
N LEU A 144 -8.83 10.04 -11.77
CA LEU A 144 -8.34 10.61 -10.51
C LEU A 144 -7.72 12.00 -10.71
N ALA A 145 -6.98 12.22 -11.78
CA ALA A 145 -6.39 13.53 -12.10
C ALA A 145 -7.46 14.60 -12.36
N HIS A 146 -8.60 14.22 -12.94
CA HIS A 146 -9.74 15.12 -13.15
C HIS A 146 -10.34 15.68 -11.85
N GLN A 147 -10.09 15.05 -10.70
CA GLN A 147 -10.51 15.58 -9.40
C GLN A 147 -9.74 16.85 -8.99
N GLN A 148 -8.59 17.14 -9.63
CA GLN A 148 -7.74 18.31 -9.35
C GLN A 148 -7.39 18.48 -7.86
N ASN A 149 -7.11 17.36 -7.20
CA ASN A 149 -6.79 17.35 -5.76
C ASN A 149 -5.29 17.58 -5.52
N ASP A 150 -4.95 18.68 -4.87
CA ASP A 150 -3.57 19.07 -4.51
C ASP A 150 -2.88 18.10 -3.54
N LYS A 151 -3.65 17.27 -2.84
CA LYS A 151 -3.14 16.22 -1.94
C LYS A 151 -2.82 14.90 -2.65
N LEU A 152 -3.11 14.78 -3.95
CA LEU A 152 -2.96 13.54 -4.69
C LEU A 152 -1.83 13.66 -5.72
N THR A 153 -0.83 12.80 -5.60
CA THR A 153 0.22 12.62 -6.62
C THR A 153 0.04 11.25 -7.27
N LEU A 154 0.05 11.20 -8.60
CA LEU A 154 -0.12 9.98 -9.38
C LEU A 154 1.15 9.73 -10.19
N THR A 155 1.73 8.54 -10.06
CA THR A 155 2.88 8.09 -10.85
C THR A 155 2.57 6.73 -11.46
N LYS A 156 2.91 6.54 -12.72
CA LYS A 156 2.89 5.22 -13.37
C LYS A 156 4.30 4.66 -13.37
N SER A 157 4.49 3.50 -12.74
CA SER A 157 5.78 2.82 -12.77
C SER A 157 5.97 2.05 -14.09
N ALA A 158 7.21 1.65 -14.37
CA ALA A 158 7.52 0.75 -15.49
C ALA A 158 7.25 -0.73 -15.18
N TYR A 159 6.82 -1.05 -13.96
CA TYR A 159 6.77 -2.42 -13.44
C TYR A 159 5.34 -2.94 -13.29
N LEU A 160 5.18 -4.26 -13.37
CA LEU A 160 3.89 -4.92 -13.23
C LEU A 160 3.44 -5.03 -11.77
N HIS A 161 2.16 -5.37 -11.57
CA HIS A 161 1.59 -5.59 -10.26
C HIS A 161 2.36 -6.66 -9.46
N GLY A 162 2.60 -6.41 -8.17
CA GLY A 162 3.26 -7.37 -7.30
C GLY A 162 4.79 -7.42 -7.44
N VAL A 163 5.40 -6.50 -8.19
CA VAL A 163 6.86 -6.45 -8.43
C VAL A 163 7.73 -6.44 -7.17
N ILE A 164 7.17 -6.00 -6.03
CA ILE A 164 7.89 -5.90 -4.75
C ILE A 164 7.93 -7.25 -4.01
N ASN A 165 6.92 -8.10 -4.17
CA ASN A 165 6.78 -9.29 -3.34
C ASN A 165 7.49 -10.50 -3.97
N PRO A 166 8.46 -11.16 -3.31
CA PRO A 166 9.16 -12.32 -3.86
C PRO A 166 8.28 -13.53 -4.22
N ALA A 167 7.10 -13.65 -3.61
CA ALA A 167 6.14 -14.72 -3.92
C ALA A 167 5.26 -14.41 -5.15
N SER A 168 5.37 -13.21 -5.73
CA SER A 168 4.68 -12.83 -6.96
C SER A 168 5.44 -13.27 -8.19
N GLN A 169 4.73 -13.71 -9.22
CA GLN A 169 5.32 -14.03 -10.53
C GLN A 169 6.02 -12.83 -11.18
N ASN A 170 5.64 -11.61 -10.82
CA ASN A 170 6.21 -10.37 -11.37
C ASN A 170 7.37 -9.82 -10.53
N TYR A 171 7.81 -10.54 -9.50
CA TYR A 171 8.88 -10.07 -8.62
C TYR A 171 10.13 -9.65 -9.41
N ASN A 172 10.64 -8.47 -9.09
CA ASN A 172 11.91 -8.01 -9.61
C ASN A 172 12.73 -7.39 -8.47
N LEU A 173 13.84 -8.04 -8.12
CA LEU A 173 14.71 -7.61 -7.03
C LEU A 173 15.19 -6.16 -7.21
N GLN A 174 15.60 -5.77 -8.42
CA GLN A 174 16.08 -4.40 -8.66
C GLN A 174 14.97 -3.37 -8.45
N ALA A 175 13.76 -3.66 -8.92
CA ALA A 175 12.59 -2.80 -8.71
C ALA A 175 12.19 -2.72 -7.24
N ALA A 176 12.19 -3.85 -6.53
CA ALA A 176 11.93 -3.90 -5.10
C ALA A 176 12.94 -3.02 -4.33
N GLU A 177 14.22 -3.12 -4.65
CA GLU A 177 15.26 -2.26 -4.08
C GLU A 177 15.11 -0.77 -4.45
N LEU A 178 14.69 -0.46 -5.68
CA LEU A 178 14.38 0.90 -6.09
C LEU A 178 13.24 1.48 -5.25
N PHE A 179 12.17 0.72 -5.04
CA PHE A 179 11.03 1.16 -4.22
C PHE A 179 11.36 1.22 -2.72
N PHE A 180 12.21 0.31 -2.23
CA PHE A 180 12.76 0.42 -0.89
C PHE A 180 13.52 1.74 -0.71
N ASN A 181 14.43 2.07 -1.64
CA ASN A 181 15.23 3.29 -1.57
C ASN A 181 14.37 4.55 -1.66
N PHE A 182 13.33 4.53 -2.49
CA PHE A 182 12.32 5.59 -2.56
C PHE A 182 11.61 5.80 -1.19
N ILE A 183 11.20 4.72 -0.51
CA ILE A 183 10.63 4.80 0.84
C ILE A 183 11.67 5.29 1.86
N ALA A 184 12.89 4.78 1.79
CA ALA A 184 13.98 5.14 2.69
C ALA A 184 14.31 6.65 2.62
N GLN A 185 14.30 7.24 1.42
CA GLN A 185 14.48 8.68 1.25
C GLN A 185 13.43 9.50 2.00
N LYS A 186 12.17 9.06 2.02
CA LYS A 186 11.08 9.72 2.77
C LYS A 186 11.26 9.64 4.29
N ILE A 187 12.05 8.69 4.79
CA ILE A 187 12.39 8.57 6.21
C ILE A 187 13.56 9.49 6.59
N ILE A 188 14.53 9.64 5.69
CA ILE A 188 15.75 10.43 5.89
C ILE A 188 15.47 11.92 5.73
N GLN A 189 14.71 12.31 4.70
CA GLN A 189 14.34 13.68 4.39
C GLN A 189 13.21 14.13 5.34
N ARG A 190 13.61 14.43 6.58
CA ARG A 190 12.74 15.05 7.58
C ARG A 190 12.62 16.53 7.27
N ASP A 191 11.64 16.90 6.45
CA ASP A 191 11.12 18.27 6.44
C ASP A 191 10.14 18.44 7.60
#